data_AF-A0A524ACN4-F1
#
_entry.id   AF-A0A524ACN4-F1
#
_cell.length_a   1.000
_cell.length_b   1.000
_cell.length_c   1.000
_cell.angle_alpha   90.00
_cell.angle_beta   90.00
_cell.angle_gamma   90.00
#
_symmetry.space_group_name_H-M   'P 1'
#
loop_
_entity.id
_entity.type
_entity.pdbx_description
1 polymer ?
#
loop_
_entity_poly.entity_id
_entity_poly.type
_entity_poly.pdbx_seq_one_letter_code
_entity_poly.pdbx_strand_id
1 'polypeptide(L)'
;NCELTKRPGEIVGRVADDPSESARLIEICARKVLEHFGLEQTYGARVQTRSRVPIAVGLSSSSAAANAAVLATFAALGKKPKPKLVLNLGIDAAFEADVTVTGAFDDAAASFFGSGVVTDNTKRCVLRRFKLDPKLAVLIYTPPMKFHTSRINMAKIKPLRRGVEVVHDQAARGNIFGALTLNGLLYSGALGYDPTIALDALAAGALAAGLTGTGPAVVAIAKPGRVKDIKKAWRGKPGVIIATKPAIKGARIEGNQ
;
A
#
# COMPACT_ATOMS: atom_id res chain seq x y z
N ASN A 1 -8.49 -12.92 -8.46
CA ASN A 1 -9.35 -14.10 -8.65
C ASN A 1 -8.70 -15.29 -7.94
N CYS A 2 -9.50 -16.18 -7.38
CA CYS A 2 -9.05 -17.44 -6.77
C CYS A 2 -10.04 -18.54 -7.16
N GLU A 3 -9.53 -19.64 -7.70
CA GLU A 3 -10.30 -20.83 -8.03
C GLU A 3 -9.76 -22.00 -7.19
N LEU A 4 -10.64 -22.72 -6.50
CA LEU A 4 -10.24 -23.91 -5.74
C LEU A 4 -10.10 -25.11 -6.67
N THR A 5 -9.08 -25.93 -6.44
CA THR A 5 -8.83 -27.15 -7.23
C THR A 5 -8.94 -28.38 -6.33
N LYS A 6 -9.21 -29.56 -6.92
CA LYS A 6 -9.19 -30.85 -6.20
C LYS A 6 -7.78 -31.46 -6.09
N ARG A 7 -6.74 -30.61 -6.04
CA ARG A 7 -5.34 -31.03 -5.94
C ARG A 7 -4.74 -30.45 -4.66
N PRO A 8 -4.94 -31.13 -3.52
CA PRO A 8 -4.45 -30.67 -2.22
C PRO A 8 -2.96 -30.27 -2.26
N GLY A 9 -2.62 -29.17 -1.60
CA GLY A 9 -1.26 -28.64 -1.55
C GLY A 9 -0.75 -27.96 -2.84
N GLU A 10 -1.42 -28.13 -3.99
CA GLU A 10 -1.02 -27.46 -5.24
C GLU A 10 -1.66 -26.06 -5.32
N ILE A 11 -0.88 -25.04 -4.96
CA ILE A 11 -1.29 -23.64 -5.09
C ILE A 11 -0.42 -22.96 -6.14
N VAL A 12 -1.06 -22.49 -7.22
CA VAL A 12 -0.39 -21.87 -8.36
C VAL A 12 -0.85 -20.43 -8.50
N GLY A 13 0.08 -19.49 -8.39
CA GLY A 13 -0.15 -18.07 -8.51
C GLY A 13 0.29 -17.51 -9.85
N ARG A 14 -0.37 -16.42 -10.29
CA ARG A 14 0.05 -15.63 -11.45
C ARG A 14 -0.19 -14.15 -11.25
N VAL A 15 0.85 -13.34 -11.46
CA VAL A 15 0.74 -11.88 -11.61
C VAL A 15 0.49 -11.59 -13.08
N ALA A 16 -0.74 -11.22 -13.45
CA ALA A 16 -1.13 -11.20 -14.85
C ALA A 16 -0.52 -10.04 -15.66
N ASP A 17 -0.23 -8.91 -15.01
CA ASP A 17 0.31 -7.72 -15.68
C ASP A 17 1.83 -7.78 -15.83
N ASP A 18 2.51 -8.61 -15.03
CA ASP A 18 3.95 -8.85 -15.13
C ASP A 18 4.26 -10.30 -14.70
N PRO A 19 4.28 -11.26 -15.65
CA PRO A 19 4.54 -12.66 -15.36
C PRO A 19 5.95 -12.94 -14.80
N SER A 20 6.86 -11.98 -14.84
CA SER A 20 8.21 -12.12 -14.27
C SER A 20 8.25 -11.85 -12.76
N GLU A 21 7.23 -11.16 -12.22
CA GLU A 21 7.12 -10.89 -10.79
C GLU A 21 6.71 -12.15 -10.02
N SER A 22 7.26 -12.33 -8.82
CA SER A 22 7.01 -13.53 -8.00
C SER A 22 5.55 -13.61 -7.54
N ALA A 23 4.92 -14.75 -7.76
CA ALA A 23 3.57 -15.04 -7.28
C ALA A 23 3.53 -15.56 -5.83
N ARG A 24 4.69 -15.72 -5.17
CA ARG A 24 4.81 -16.34 -3.84
C ARG A 24 3.88 -15.74 -2.79
N LEU A 25 3.72 -14.41 -2.78
CA LEU A 25 2.83 -13.73 -1.81
C LEU A 25 1.37 -14.19 -1.95
N ILE A 26 0.85 -14.27 -3.17
CA ILE A 26 -0.57 -14.56 -3.41
C ILE A 26 -0.87 -16.04 -3.21
N GLU A 27 0.12 -16.91 -3.47
CA GLU A 27 0.05 -18.35 -3.18
C GLU A 27 -0.01 -18.59 -1.66
N ILE A 28 0.91 -17.96 -0.91
CA ILE A 28 0.92 -18.03 0.56
C ILE A 28 -0.38 -17.48 1.15
N CYS A 29 -0.93 -16.38 0.59
CA CYS A 29 -2.21 -15.85 1.04
C CYS A 29 -3.34 -16.88 0.91
N ALA A 30 -3.46 -17.56 -0.24
CA ALA A 30 -4.47 -18.59 -0.43
C ALA A 30 -4.24 -19.79 0.50
N ARG A 31 -2.99 -20.22 0.65
CA ARG A 31 -2.61 -21.32 1.57
C ARG A 31 -3.06 -21.03 3.00
N LYS A 32 -2.74 -19.84 3.53
CA LYS A 32 -3.10 -19.44 4.89
C LYS A 32 -4.62 -19.39 5.12
N VAL A 33 -5.40 -19.05 4.10
CA VAL A 33 -6.87 -19.13 4.19
C VAL A 33 -7.33 -20.58 4.25
N LEU A 34 -6.76 -21.49 3.44
CA LEU A 34 -7.09 -22.91 3.50
C LEU A 34 -6.72 -23.52 4.86
N GLU A 35 -5.52 -23.24 5.37
CA GLU A 35 -5.05 -23.66 6.69
C GLU A 35 -5.95 -23.16 7.82
N HIS A 36 -6.42 -21.91 7.73
CA HIS A 36 -7.36 -21.35 8.72
C HIS A 36 -8.64 -22.18 8.87
N PHE A 37 -9.06 -22.87 7.80
CA PHE A 37 -10.23 -23.74 7.79
C PHE A 37 -9.91 -25.24 7.87
N GLY A 38 -8.62 -25.63 7.94
CA GLY A 38 -8.20 -27.04 7.88
C GLY A 38 -8.48 -27.72 6.53
N LEU A 39 -8.41 -26.95 5.43
CA LEU A 39 -8.79 -27.39 4.08
C LEU A 39 -7.59 -27.63 3.14
N GLU A 40 -6.37 -27.49 3.62
CA GLU A 40 -5.14 -27.67 2.86
C GLU A 40 -4.95 -29.09 2.32
N GLN A 41 -5.54 -30.09 2.99
CA GLN A 41 -5.58 -31.48 2.53
C GLN A 41 -6.77 -31.78 1.60
N THR A 42 -7.68 -30.82 1.42
CA THR A 42 -8.89 -30.98 0.60
C THR A 42 -8.77 -30.24 -0.73
N TYR A 43 -8.18 -29.05 -0.71
CA TYR A 43 -8.12 -28.17 -1.87
C TYR A 43 -6.71 -27.70 -2.18
N GLY A 44 -6.45 -27.52 -3.48
CA GLY A 44 -5.44 -26.60 -3.99
C GLY A 44 -6.09 -25.30 -4.45
N ALA A 45 -5.32 -24.41 -5.08
CA ALA A 45 -5.87 -23.17 -5.61
C ALA A 45 -5.10 -22.63 -6.82
N ARG A 46 -5.83 -21.95 -7.72
CA ARG A 46 -5.25 -21.09 -8.76
C ARG A 46 -5.58 -19.65 -8.43
N VAL A 47 -4.56 -18.83 -8.21
CA VAL A 47 -4.70 -17.44 -7.78
C VAL A 47 -4.13 -16.52 -8.83
N GLN A 48 -4.89 -15.52 -9.25
CA GLN A 48 -4.42 -14.54 -10.24
C GLN A 48 -4.72 -13.12 -9.79
N THR A 49 -3.71 -12.24 -9.89
CA THR A 49 -3.84 -10.81 -9.62
C THR A 49 -3.74 -9.98 -10.91
N ARG A 50 -4.44 -8.85 -10.89
CA ARG A 50 -4.28 -7.73 -11.84
C ARG A 50 -4.23 -6.42 -11.04
N SER A 51 -3.39 -5.48 -11.43
CA SER A 51 -3.14 -4.22 -10.72
C SER A 51 -2.89 -3.07 -11.70
N ARG A 52 -3.45 -1.90 -11.36
CA ARG A 52 -3.08 -0.60 -11.98
C ARG A 52 -2.12 0.21 -11.11
N VAL A 53 -1.77 -0.31 -9.94
CA VAL A 53 -0.82 0.33 -9.01
C VAL A 53 0.59 -0.09 -9.42
N PRO A 54 1.49 0.86 -9.74
CA PRO A 54 2.88 0.54 -10.04
C PRO A 54 3.54 -0.23 -8.89
N ILE A 55 4.31 -1.26 -9.25
CA ILE A 55 4.96 -2.16 -8.31
C ILE A 55 6.28 -1.55 -7.81
N ALA A 56 6.58 -1.72 -6.52
CA ALA A 56 7.87 -1.38 -5.90
C ALA A 56 8.29 0.11 -6.02
N VAL A 57 7.32 1.01 -5.86
CA VAL A 57 7.55 2.47 -5.86
C VAL A 57 7.05 3.19 -4.60
N GLY A 58 6.70 2.47 -3.53
CA GLY A 58 6.15 3.08 -2.31
C GLY A 58 4.64 3.36 -2.35
N LEU A 59 3.90 2.62 -3.19
CA LEU A 59 2.43 2.70 -3.31
C LEU A 59 1.72 1.48 -2.72
N SER A 60 2.39 0.74 -1.83
CA SER A 60 1.77 -0.29 -1.00
C SER A 60 1.10 -1.43 -1.77
N SER A 61 1.65 -1.77 -2.94
CA SER A 61 1.07 -2.76 -3.88
C SER A 61 0.96 -4.16 -3.28
N SER A 62 1.93 -4.58 -2.45
CA SER A 62 1.93 -5.90 -1.79
C SER A 62 0.77 -6.06 -0.81
N SER A 63 0.52 -5.06 0.04
CA SER A 63 -0.59 -5.07 0.99
C SER A 63 -1.95 -5.13 0.29
N ALA A 64 -2.12 -4.40 -0.82
CA ALA A 64 -3.32 -4.47 -1.65
C ALA A 64 -3.49 -5.86 -2.30
N ALA A 65 -2.40 -6.44 -2.83
CA ALA A 65 -2.41 -7.78 -3.43
C ALA A 65 -2.73 -8.88 -2.40
N ALA A 66 -2.16 -8.79 -1.19
CA ALA A 66 -2.42 -9.73 -0.10
C ALA A 66 -3.89 -9.68 0.33
N ASN A 67 -4.43 -8.48 0.58
CA ASN A 67 -5.85 -8.30 0.90
C ASN A 67 -6.77 -8.87 -0.19
N ALA A 68 -6.44 -8.62 -1.46
CA ALA A 68 -7.22 -9.12 -2.59
C ALA A 68 -7.15 -10.64 -2.73
N ALA A 69 -5.97 -11.25 -2.55
CA ALA A 69 -5.78 -12.70 -2.61
C ALA A 69 -6.56 -13.40 -1.48
N VAL A 70 -6.41 -12.92 -0.24
CA VAL A 70 -7.14 -13.45 0.92
C VAL A 70 -8.64 -13.36 0.69
N LEU A 71 -9.17 -12.18 0.33
CA LEU A 71 -10.60 -12.00 0.06
C LEU A 71 -11.10 -12.89 -1.08
N ALA A 72 -10.33 -13.05 -2.14
CA ALA A 72 -10.69 -13.93 -3.26
C ALA A 72 -10.77 -15.39 -2.82
N THR A 73 -9.85 -15.88 -1.97
CA THR A 73 -9.92 -17.26 -1.45
C THR A 73 -11.10 -17.45 -0.50
N PHE A 74 -11.40 -16.47 0.36
CA PHE A 74 -12.64 -16.49 1.16
C PHE A 74 -13.89 -16.54 0.27
N ALA A 75 -13.92 -15.75 -0.81
CA ALA A 75 -15.02 -15.76 -1.77
C ALA A 75 -15.18 -17.12 -2.46
N ALA A 76 -14.08 -17.74 -2.88
CA ALA A 76 -14.09 -19.07 -3.50
C ALA A 76 -14.61 -20.17 -2.55
N LEU A 77 -14.43 -20.00 -1.24
CA LEU A 77 -15.00 -20.86 -0.19
C LEU A 77 -16.44 -20.50 0.19
N GLY A 78 -17.05 -19.47 -0.42
CA GLY A 78 -18.37 -18.97 -0.07
C GLY A 78 -18.45 -18.33 1.32
N LYS A 79 -17.32 -17.85 1.86
CA LYS A 79 -17.21 -17.30 3.22
C LYS A 79 -17.07 -15.77 3.20
N LYS A 80 -17.58 -15.12 4.25
CA LYS A 80 -17.45 -13.66 4.46
C LYS A 80 -16.58 -13.39 5.70
N PRO A 81 -15.31 -12.98 5.53
CA PRO A 81 -14.41 -12.79 6.65
C PRO A 81 -14.65 -11.45 7.36
N LYS A 82 -14.30 -11.40 8.65
CA LYS A 82 -14.14 -10.12 9.37
C LYS A 82 -12.86 -9.41 8.88
N PRO A 83 -12.85 -8.06 8.77
CA PRO A 83 -11.67 -7.31 8.32
C PRO A 83 -10.35 -7.67 9.02
N LYS A 84 -10.37 -7.77 10.36
CA LYS A 84 -9.17 -8.08 11.16
C LYS A 84 -8.54 -9.41 10.76
N LEU A 85 -9.36 -10.41 10.41
CA LEU A 85 -8.86 -11.72 9.97
C LEU A 85 -8.17 -11.61 8.61
N VAL A 86 -8.76 -10.88 7.66
CA VAL A 86 -8.16 -10.64 6.34
C VAL A 86 -6.79 -9.96 6.49
N LEU A 87 -6.74 -8.87 7.27
CA LEU A 87 -5.52 -8.12 7.50
C LEU A 87 -4.44 -8.98 8.14
N ASN A 88 -4.76 -9.77 9.16
CA ASN A 88 -3.78 -10.61 9.84
C ASN A 88 -3.23 -11.70 8.89
N LEU A 89 -4.10 -12.43 8.19
CA LEU A 89 -3.66 -13.46 7.25
C LEU A 89 -2.79 -12.88 6.13
N GLY A 90 -3.16 -11.71 5.59
CA GLY A 90 -2.38 -11.02 4.57
C GLY A 90 -1.02 -10.53 5.06
N ILE A 91 -0.94 -10.02 6.29
CA ILE A 91 0.33 -9.57 6.90
C ILE A 91 1.22 -10.77 7.22
N ASP A 92 0.68 -11.83 7.78
CA ASP A 92 1.45 -13.04 8.07
C ASP A 92 1.95 -13.69 6.78
N ALA A 93 1.16 -13.64 5.70
CA ALA A 93 1.61 -14.03 4.37
C ALA A 93 2.73 -13.14 3.84
N ALA A 94 2.64 -11.82 4.05
CA ALA A 94 3.66 -10.88 3.64
C ALA A 94 5.01 -11.09 4.37
N PHE A 95 4.97 -11.44 5.66
CA PHE A 95 6.17 -11.84 6.40
C PHE A 95 6.78 -13.11 5.84
N GLU A 96 5.96 -14.15 5.63
CA GLU A 96 6.47 -15.43 5.11
C GLU A 96 6.99 -15.33 3.66
N ALA A 97 6.46 -14.40 2.87
CA ALA A 97 6.91 -14.12 1.51
C ALA A 97 8.17 -13.23 1.45
N ASP A 98 8.69 -12.76 2.59
CA ASP A 98 9.84 -11.83 2.69
C ASP A 98 9.61 -10.49 1.96
N VAL A 99 8.35 -10.06 1.78
CA VAL A 99 8.00 -8.80 1.09
C VAL A 99 7.81 -7.62 2.05
N THR A 100 7.90 -7.87 3.36
CA THR A 100 7.78 -6.84 4.41
C THR A 100 8.72 -7.14 5.58
N VAL A 101 9.20 -6.08 6.24
CA VAL A 101 10.04 -6.18 7.44
C VAL A 101 9.23 -5.95 8.72
N THR A 102 8.21 -5.10 8.65
CA THR A 102 7.43 -4.65 9.82
C THR A 102 5.96 -5.07 9.76
N GLY A 103 5.54 -5.68 8.65
CA GLY A 103 4.16 -6.07 8.40
C GLY A 103 3.33 -4.98 7.71
N ALA A 104 3.74 -3.71 7.78
CA ALA A 104 3.05 -2.58 7.14
C ALA A 104 1.53 -2.58 7.37
N PHE A 105 1.10 -2.66 8.64
CA PHE A 105 -0.31 -2.76 9.00
C PHE A 105 -1.12 -1.52 8.57
N ASP A 106 -0.51 -0.34 8.56
CA ASP A 106 -1.05 0.89 7.96
C ASP A 106 -1.41 0.71 6.49
N ASP A 107 -0.50 0.17 5.68
CA ASP A 107 -0.73 -0.11 4.26
C ASP A 107 -1.86 -1.14 4.05
N ALA A 108 -1.83 -2.21 4.85
CA ALA A 108 -2.86 -3.24 4.81
C ALA A 108 -4.23 -2.69 5.21
N ALA A 109 -4.30 -1.89 6.27
CA ALA A 109 -5.53 -1.27 6.73
C ALA A 109 -6.05 -0.21 5.76
N ALA A 110 -5.18 0.66 5.21
CA ALA A 110 -5.55 1.72 4.28
C ALA A 110 -6.15 1.11 2.99
N SER A 111 -5.47 0.12 2.41
CA SER A 111 -5.94 -0.56 1.20
C SER A 111 -7.22 -1.39 1.44
N PHE A 112 -7.39 -1.97 2.63
CA PHE A 112 -8.61 -2.71 2.97
C PHE A 112 -9.81 -1.81 3.21
N PHE A 113 -9.68 -0.78 4.04
CA PHE A 113 -10.81 0.05 4.46
C PHE A 113 -11.15 1.17 3.49
N GLY A 114 -10.18 1.61 2.68
CA GLY A 114 -10.28 2.86 1.92
C GLY A 114 -10.30 4.07 2.85
N SER A 115 -10.41 5.26 2.25
CA SER A 115 -10.21 6.54 2.93
C SER A 115 -8.81 6.59 3.59
N GLY A 116 -8.67 7.24 4.75
CA GLY A 116 -7.41 7.28 5.49
C GLY A 116 -7.50 6.60 6.85
N VAL A 117 -6.37 6.06 7.31
CA VAL A 117 -6.22 5.39 8.60
C VAL A 117 -4.97 5.89 9.32
N VAL A 118 -5.02 5.89 10.64
CA VAL A 118 -3.86 6.00 11.53
C VAL A 118 -3.84 4.74 12.37
N THR A 119 -2.67 4.11 12.50
CA THR A 119 -2.54 2.77 13.09
C THR A 119 -1.45 2.72 14.14
N ASP A 120 -1.54 1.74 15.03
CA ASP A 120 -0.41 1.20 15.77
C ASP A 120 -0.02 -0.11 15.06
N ASN A 121 1.09 -0.05 14.32
CA ASN A 121 1.55 -1.19 13.52
C ASN A 121 2.07 -2.34 14.39
N THR A 122 2.60 -2.05 15.58
CA THR A 122 3.09 -3.06 16.52
C THR A 122 1.93 -3.86 17.09
N LYS A 123 0.83 -3.18 17.47
CA LYS A 123 -0.38 -3.83 18.00
C LYS A 123 -1.35 -4.29 16.90
N ARG A 124 -1.03 -4.03 15.63
CA ARG A 124 -1.89 -4.28 14.45
C ARG A 124 -3.33 -3.79 14.68
N CYS A 125 -3.47 -2.52 15.10
CA CYS A 125 -4.78 -1.92 15.34
C CYS A 125 -4.93 -0.54 14.70
N VAL A 126 -6.17 -0.22 14.33
CA VAL A 126 -6.53 1.09 13.78
C VAL A 126 -6.85 2.02 14.94
N LEU A 127 -6.06 3.08 15.07
CA LEU A 127 -6.26 4.12 16.08
C LEU A 127 -7.33 5.11 15.63
N ARG A 128 -7.34 5.45 14.34
CA ARG A 128 -8.29 6.41 13.76
C ARG A 128 -8.58 6.10 12.30
N ARG A 129 -9.82 6.35 11.89
CA ARG A 129 -10.21 6.44 10.48
C ARG A 129 -10.62 7.87 10.17
N PHE A 130 -10.30 8.35 8.99
CA PHE A 130 -10.70 9.68 8.53
C PHE A 130 -11.07 9.64 7.04
N LYS A 131 -11.94 10.56 6.64
CA LYS A 131 -12.31 10.75 5.24
C LYS A 131 -11.48 11.89 4.66
N LEU A 132 -11.12 11.76 3.40
CA LEU A 132 -10.60 12.85 2.59
C LEU A 132 -11.69 13.29 1.62
N ASP A 133 -11.75 14.58 1.32
CA ASP A 133 -12.69 15.09 0.32
C ASP A 133 -12.37 14.45 -1.04
N PRO A 134 -13.31 13.69 -1.64
CA PRO A 134 -13.08 13.03 -2.92
C PRO A 134 -12.94 14.00 -4.10
N LYS A 135 -13.23 15.29 -3.91
CA LYS A 135 -12.95 16.36 -4.88
C LYS A 135 -11.47 16.74 -4.93
N LEU A 136 -10.67 16.37 -3.94
CA LEU A 136 -9.22 16.59 -3.98
C LEU A 136 -8.59 15.77 -5.09
N ALA A 137 -7.51 16.32 -5.66
CA ALA A 137 -6.64 15.62 -6.57
C ALA A 137 -5.45 15.03 -5.81
N VAL A 138 -5.07 13.82 -6.17
CA VAL A 138 -3.84 13.16 -5.73
C VAL A 138 -2.95 13.02 -6.96
N LEU A 139 -1.77 13.62 -6.90
CA LEU A 139 -0.74 13.50 -7.92
C LEU A 139 0.40 12.67 -7.36
N ILE A 140 0.86 11.70 -8.12
CA ILE A 140 1.96 10.82 -7.72
C ILE A 140 3.03 10.94 -8.79
N TYR A 141 4.20 11.42 -8.40
CA TYR A 141 5.40 11.37 -9.23
C TYR A 141 6.15 10.08 -8.92
N THR A 142 6.43 9.29 -9.95
CA THR A 142 7.24 8.08 -9.83
C THR A 142 8.47 8.22 -10.73
N PRO A 143 9.70 8.29 -10.17
CA PRO A 143 10.92 8.29 -10.98
C PRO A 143 11.15 6.92 -11.64
N PRO A 144 12.00 6.80 -12.68
CA PRO A 144 12.28 5.56 -13.41
C PRO A 144 13.22 4.63 -12.61
N MET A 145 12.89 4.39 -11.35
CA MET A 145 13.64 3.52 -10.44
C MET A 145 12.65 2.75 -9.57
N LYS A 146 12.83 1.42 -9.51
CA LYS A 146 12.16 0.57 -8.52
C LYS A 146 13.01 0.54 -7.25
N PHE A 147 12.37 0.64 -6.08
CA PHE A 147 13.04 0.47 -4.80
C PHE A 147 12.30 -0.55 -3.94
N HIS A 148 12.98 -1.66 -3.62
CA HIS A 148 12.40 -2.71 -2.79
C HIS A 148 12.62 -2.40 -1.31
N THR A 149 11.55 -2.46 -0.53
CA THR A 149 11.52 -2.23 0.93
C THR A 149 12.54 -3.07 1.70
N SER A 150 12.87 -4.28 1.23
CA SER A 150 13.86 -5.16 1.83
C SER A 150 15.29 -4.61 1.82
N ARG A 151 15.58 -3.58 1.00
CA ARG A 151 16.91 -2.96 0.89
C ARG A 151 17.09 -1.74 1.79
N ILE A 152 16.12 -1.42 2.64
CA ILE A 152 16.18 -0.26 3.52
C ILE A 152 17.24 -0.45 4.61
N ASN A 153 18.17 0.50 4.70
CA ASN A 153 19.13 0.55 5.79
C ASN A 153 18.48 1.13 7.05
N MET A 154 18.08 0.23 7.96
CA MET A 154 17.43 0.60 9.23
C MET A 154 18.30 1.50 10.12
N ALA A 155 19.64 1.48 9.97
CA ALA A 155 20.52 2.37 10.72
C ALA A 155 20.31 3.85 10.36
N LYS A 156 19.85 4.15 9.13
CA LYS A 156 19.50 5.51 8.71
C LYS A 156 18.15 5.98 9.25
N ILE A 157 17.23 5.05 9.53
CA ILE A 157 15.87 5.36 10.00
C ILE A 157 15.83 5.46 11.53
N LYS A 158 16.62 4.65 12.25
CA LYS A 158 16.62 4.60 13.72
C LYS A 158 16.74 5.99 14.39
N PRO A 159 17.60 6.93 13.91
CA PRO A 159 17.68 8.27 14.47
C PRO A 159 16.40 9.11 14.33
N LEU A 160 15.56 8.81 13.32
CA LEU A 160 14.32 9.56 13.07
C LEU A 160 13.19 9.24 14.03
N ARG A 161 13.34 8.20 14.88
CA ARG A 161 12.25 7.64 15.69
C ARG A 161 11.42 8.71 16.41
N ARG A 162 12.07 9.63 17.14
CA ARG A 162 11.39 10.70 17.88
C ARG A 162 10.63 11.65 16.94
N GLY A 163 11.20 11.97 15.79
CA GLY A 163 10.55 12.81 14.78
C GLY A 163 9.32 12.12 14.18
N VAL A 164 9.44 10.82 13.87
CA VAL A 164 8.33 10.00 13.36
C VAL A 164 7.21 9.87 14.41
N GLU A 165 7.55 9.72 15.70
CA GLU A 165 6.58 9.70 16.80
C GLU A 165 5.78 11.02 16.88
N VAL A 166 6.43 12.17 16.73
CA VAL A 166 5.75 13.49 16.67
C VAL A 166 4.83 13.57 15.46
N VAL A 167 5.30 13.15 14.29
CA VAL A 167 4.51 13.14 13.05
C VAL A 167 3.29 12.22 13.15
N HIS A 168 3.46 11.05 13.79
CA HIS A 168 2.38 10.11 14.06
C HIS A 168 1.32 10.71 14.99
N ASP A 169 1.71 11.38 16.07
CA ASP A 169 0.79 12.10 16.96
C ASP A 169 0.03 13.21 16.22
N GLN A 170 0.68 13.97 15.34
CA GLN A 170 0.00 14.95 14.48
C GLN A 170 -1.09 14.30 13.60
N ALA A 171 -0.79 13.16 12.98
CA ALA A 171 -1.77 12.43 12.20
C ALA A 171 -2.94 11.93 13.07
N ALA A 172 -2.66 11.39 14.25
CA ALA A 172 -3.67 10.91 15.19
C ALA A 172 -4.63 12.03 15.64
N ARG A 173 -4.11 13.25 15.83
CA ARG A 173 -4.88 14.46 16.15
C ARG A 173 -5.63 15.06 14.96
N GLY A 174 -5.40 14.55 13.76
CA GLY A 174 -6.13 14.95 12.54
C GLY A 174 -5.38 15.93 11.63
N ASN A 175 -4.16 16.32 11.96
CA ASN A 175 -3.30 17.11 11.08
C ASN A 175 -2.64 16.22 10.01
N ILE A 176 -3.46 15.63 9.14
CA ILE A 176 -3.01 14.64 8.15
C ILE A 176 -2.08 15.24 7.11
N PHE A 177 -2.36 16.45 6.63
CA PHE A 177 -1.57 17.12 5.59
C PHE A 177 -0.20 17.57 6.09
N GLY A 178 -0.14 18.11 7.31
CA GLY A 178 1.13 18.41 7.98
C GLY A 178 1.93 17.14 8.23
N ALA A 179 1.28 16.09 8.76
CA ALA A 179 1.94 14.81 9.01
C ALA A 179 2.51 14.17 7.73
N LEU A 180 1.75 14.16 6.62
CA LEU A 180 2.21 13.65 5.32
C LEU A 180 3.48 14.38 4.87
N THR A 181 3.45 15.71 4.91
CA THR A 181 4.57 16.54 4.44
C THR A 181 5.82 16.35 5.30
N LEU A 182 5.67 16.42 6.62
CA LEU A 182 6.78 16.25 7.56
C LEU A 182 7.36 14.83 7.49
N ASN A 183 6.50 13.80 7.45
CA ASN A 183 6.95 12.42 7.27
C ASN A 183 7.77 12.27 6.00
N GLY A 184 7.23 12.78 4.89
CA GLY A 184 7.87 12.70 3.58
C GLY A 184 9.25 13.35 3.57
N LEU A 185 9.40 14.54 4.15
CA LEU A 185 10.69 15.24 4.21
C LEU A 185 11.70 14.53 5.11
N LEU A 186 11.27 14.01 6.28
CA LEU A 186 12.13 13.24 7.18
C LEU A 186 12.68 12.00 6.48
N TYR A 187 11.81 11.19 5.85
CA TYR A 187 12.22 9.98 5.16
C TYR A 187 13.01 10.28 3.88
N SER A 188 12.69 11.34 3.12
CA SER A 188 13.52 11.76 2.00
C SER A 188 14.94 12.07 2.45
N GLY A 189 15.10 12.84 3.53
CA GLY A 189 16.42 13.16 4.09
C GLY A 189 17.21 11.93 4.55
N ALA A 190 16.58 11.01 5.29
CA ALA A 190 17.27 9.81 5.77
C ALA A 190 17.59 8.78 4.67
N LEU A 191 16.72 8.65 3.67
CA LEU A 191 16.89 7.67 2.59
C LEU A 191 17.66 8.22 1.40
N GLY A 192 17.99 9.53 1.39
CA GLY A 192 18.75 10.18 0.32
C GLY A 192 17.92 10.44 -0.93
N TYR A 193 16.60 10.53 -0.80
CA TYR A 193 15.73 10.95 -1.91
C TYR A 193 15.69 12.46 -2.02
N ASP A 194 15.56 12.96 -3.24
CA ASP A 194 15.44 14.37 -3.55
C ASP A 194 14.13 14.95 -2.96
N PRO A 195 14.18 15.81 -1.93
CA PRO A 195 12.99 16.42 -1.35
C PRO A 195 12.41 17.53 -2.25
N THR A 196 13.15 18.01 -3.26
CA THR A 196 12.70 19.14 -4.09
C THR A 196 11.43 18.81 -4.86
N ILE A 197 11.20 17.54 -5.23
CA ILE A 197 9.94 17.12 -5.87
C ILE A 197 8.72 17.49 -5.01
N ALA A 198 8.79 17.26 -3.70
CA ALA A 198 7.71 17.60 -2.78
C ALA A 198 7.63 19.12 -2.57
N LEU A 199 8.78 19.79 -2.40
CA LEU A 199 8.85 21.24 -2.20
C LEU A 199 8.31 22.02 -3.42
N ASP A 200 8.62 21.59 -4.64
CA ASP A 200 8.12 22.16 -5.90
C ASP A 200 6.60 22.04 -6.00
N ALA A 201 6.03 20.92 -5.55
CA ALA A 201 4.58 20.74 -5.52
C ALA A 201 3.92 21.66 -4.48
N LEU A 202 4.52 21.84 -3.31
CA LEU A 202 4.05 22.78 -2.29
C LEU A 202 4.11 24.22 -2.80
N ALA A 203 5.22 24.62 -3.42
CA ALA A 203 5.38 25.93 -4.05
C ALA A 203 4.35 26.19 -5.16
N ALA A 204 3.95 25.14 -5.89
CA ALA A 204 2.90 25.17 -6.89
C ALA A 204 1.46 25.12 -6.31
N GLY A 205 1.30 25.12 -4.97
CA GLY A 205 0.01 25.21 -4.29
C GLY A 205 -0.61 23.88 -3.88
N ALA A 206 0.18 22.81 -3.74
CA ALA A 206 -0.27 21.60 -3.06
C ALA A 206 -0.63 21.89 -1.59
N LEU A 207 -1.65 21.20 -1.07
CA LEU A 207 -2.04 21.24 0.34
C LEU A 207 -1.06 20.43 1.20
N ALA A 208 -0.47 19.39 0.63
CA ALA A 208 0.55 18.54 1.23
C ALA A 208 1.35 17.86 0.12
N ALA A 209 2.64 17.62 0.33
CA ALA A 209 3.43 16.77 -0.53
C ALA A 209 4.60 16.13 0.22
N GLY A 210 4.95 14.91 -0.15
CA GLY A 210 6.01 14.17 0.52
C GLY A 210 6.26 12.80 -0.09
N LEU A 211 7.37 12.16 0.29
CA LEU A 211 7.64 10.77 -0.03
C LEU A 211 6.48 9.87 0.42
N THR A 212 6.10 8.90 -0.42
CA THR A 212 5.10 7.89 -0.08
C THR A 212 5.75 6.53 0.17
N GLY A 213 5.29 5.84 1.22
CA GLY A 213 5.85 4.57 1.66
C GLY A 213 7.37 4.66 1.85
N THR A 214 8.07 3.71 1.25
CA THR A 214 9.53 3.62 1.28
C THR A 214 10.21 4.34 0.12
N GLY A 215 9.43 5.06 -0.69
CA GLY A 215 9.93 5.69 -1.91
C GLY A 215 10.10 4.72 -3.09
N PRO A 216 10.58 5.26 -4.24
CA PRO A 216 11.00 6.64 -4.44
C PRO A 216 9.88 7.58 -4.90
N ALA A 217 8.62 7.13 -4.91
CA ALA A 217 7.52 7.99 -5.33
C ALA A 217 7.24 9.13 -4.34
N VAL A 218 6.77 10.24 -4.89
CA VAL A 218 6.33 11.42 -4.14
C VAL A 218 4.86 11.66 -4.42
N VAL A 219 4.07 11.84 -3.37
CA VAL A 219 2.65 12.15 -3.47
C VAL A 219 2.42 13.63 -3.17
N ALA A 220 1.51 14.26 -3.91
CA ALA A 220 1.01 15.60 -3.65
C ALA A 220 -0.53 15.59 -3.62
N ILE A 221 -1.11 16.20 -2.59
CA ILE A 221 -2.55 16.40 -2.44
C ILE A 221 -2.87 17.85 -2.74
N ALA A 222 -3.84 18.11 -3.62
CA ALA A 222 -4.16 19.47 -4.03
C ALA A 222 -5.64 19.65 -4.36
N LYS A 223 -6.08 20.92 -4.37
CA LYS A 223 -7.37 21.28 -4.98
C LYS A 223 -7.28 21.10 -6.51
N PRO A 224 -8.37 20.74 -7.21
CA PRO A 224 -8.36 20.53 -8.67
C PRO A 224 -7.73 21.67 -9.48
N GLY A 225 -7.94 22.92 -9.08
CA GLY A 225 -7.38 24.10 -9.76
C GLY A 225 -5.86 24.18 -9.79
N ARG A 226 -5.16 23.48 -8.88
CA ARG A 226 -3.68 23.49 -8.77
C ARG A 226 -3.00 22.35 -9.54
N VAL A 227 -3.78 21.43 -10.12
CA VAL A 227 -3.23 20.23 -10.78
C VAL A 227 -2.30 20.58 -11.94
N LYS A 228 -2.66 21.58 -12.75
CA LYS A 228 -1.84 22.01 -13.89
C LYS A 228 -0.51 22.61 -13.43
N ASP A 229 -0.54 23.41 -12.37
CA ASP A 229 0.63 24.08 -11.80
C ASP A 229 1.64 23.05 -11.27
N ILE A 230 1.17 22.06 -10.50
CA ILE A 230 2.02 21.00 -9.95
C ILE A 230 2.61 20.14 -11.08
N LYS A 231 1.81 19.76 -12.08
CA LYS A 231 2.34 19.04 -13.26
C LYS A 231 3.38 19.83 -14.03
N LYS A 232 3.26 21.17 -14.07
CA LYS A 232 4.26 22.05 -14.67
C LYS A 232 5.54 22.08 -13.83
N ALA A 233 5.42 22.13 -12.51
CA ALA A 233 6.58 22.12 -11.59
C ALA A 233 7.39 20.82 -11.69
N TRP A 234 6.74 19.68 -11.96
CA TRP A 234 7.43 18.40 -12.19
C TRP A 234 7.86 18.17 -13.64
N ARG A 235 7.58 19.10 -14.56
CA ARG A 235 7.93 18.93 -15.97
C ARG A 235 9.44 18.91 -16.15
N GLY A 236 9.94 18.00 -16.98
CA GLY A 236 11.37 17.86 -17.26
C GLY A 236 12.13 17.01 -16.25
N LYS A 237 11.50 16.61 -15.14
CA LYS A 237 12.07 15.62 -14.22
C LYS A 237 11.85 14.21 -14.78
N PRO A 238 12.86 13.31 -14.71
CA PRO A 238 12.76 11.97 -15.27
C PRO A 238 11.78 11.13 -14.45
N GLY A 239 10.61 10.82 -15.01
CA GLY A 239 9.59 10.03 -14.33
C GLY A 239 8.22 10.12 -14.99
N VAL A 240 7.23 9.47 -14.38
CA VAL A 240 5.83 9.57 -14.80
C VAL A 240 4.98 10.19 -13.70
N ILE A 241 3.95 10.93 -14.11
CA ILE A 241 2.99 11.56 -13.20
C ILE A 241 1.65 10.86 -13.33
N ILE A 242 1.20 10.24 -12.24
CA ILE A 242 -0.11 9.62 -12.13
C ILE A 242 -1.05 10.61 -11.45
N ALA A 243 -2.22 10.84 -12.05
CA ALA A 243 -3.27 11.65 -11.43
C ALA A 243 -4.43 10.74 -11.02
N THR A 244 -4.82 10.84 -9.76
CA THR A 244 -5.92 10.07 -9.17
C THR A 244 -6.66 10.90 -8.12
N LYS A 245 -7.56 10.29 -7.36
CA LYS A 245 -8.36 10.90 -6.31
C LYS A 245 -8.33 10.03 -5.05
N PRO A 246 -8.62 10.58 -3.87
CA PRO A 246 -8.76 9.78 -2.66
C PRO A 246 -9.81 8.68 -2.85
N ALA A 247 -9.45 7.43 -2.52
CA ALA A 247 -10.37 6.31 -2.57
C ALA A 247 -11.32 6.36 -1.36
N ILE A 248 -12.63 6.32 -1.59
CA ILE A 248 -13.62 6.27 -0.49
C ILE A 248 -13.82 4.84 0.01
N LYS A 249 -13.79 3.88 -0.91
CA LYS A 249 -13.96 2.44 -0.65
C LYS A 249 -12.62 1.75 -0.80
N GLY A 250 -12.38 0.74 0.04
CA GLY A 250 -11.21 -0.14 -0.05
C GLY A 250 -11.55 -1.48 -0.70
N ALA A 251 -10.88 -2.52 -0.23
CA ALA A 251 -11.01 -3.88 -0.71
C ALA A 251 -12.45 -4.41 -0.55
N ARG A 252 -12.91 -5.13 -1.57
CA ARG A 252 -14.24 -5.77 -1.61
C ARG A 252 -14.18 -7.01 -2.48
N ILE A 253 -15.08 -7.94 -2.22
CA ILE A 253 -15.36 -9.04 -3.14
C ILE A 253 -16.24 -8.45 -4.24
N GLU A 254 -15.73 -8.45 -5.47
CA GLU A 254 -16.53 -8.21 -6.66
C GLU A 254 -17.15 -9.56 -7.05
N GLY A 255 -18.48 -9.61 -7.20
CA GLY A 255 -19.14 -10.86 -7.59
C GLY A 255 -18.63 -11.33 -8.95
N ASN A 256 -18.60 -12.64 -9.17
CA ASN A 256 -18.39 -13.19 -10.51
C ASN A 256 -19.53 -12.66 -11.40
N GLN A 257 -19.21 -11.80 -12.36
CA GLN A 257 -19.98 -11.75 -13.60
C GLN A 257 -19.57 -12.95 -14.45
#